data_AF-A0A534NXP2-F1
#
_entry.id   AF-A0A534NXP2-F1
#
_cell.length_a   1.000
_cell.length_b   1.000
_cell.length_c   1.000
_cell.angle_alpha   90.00
_cell.angle_beta   90.00
_cell.angle_gamma   90.00
#
_symmetry.space_group_name_H-M   'P 1'
#
loop_
_entity.id
_entity.type
_entity.pdbx_description
1 polymer ?
#
loop_
_entity_poly.entity_id
_entity_poly.type
_entity_poly.pdbx_seq_one_letter_code
_entity_poly.pdbx_strand_id
1 'polypeptide(L)'
;MADRPVIGSNRDLATYIDHTLLRPDATREDLIRLCDEARSYGFATVCVTARKVALCARLLEGCRTRPIAVVGFPSGTESTQAKVAEAQEAIGAGAAEIDMVLHV
;
A
#
# COMPACT_ATOMS: atom_id res chain seq x y z
N MET A 1 10.94 23.54 15.85
CA MET A 1 10.37 23.51 14.48
C MET A 1 11.38 22.75 13.65
N ALA A 2 11.15 21.45 13.45
CA ALA A 2 12.13 20.55 12.83
C ALA A 2 12.41 20.97 11.38
N ASP A 3 13.67 20.87 11.00
CA ASP A 3 14.19 21.15 9.66
C ASP A 3 13.35 20.37 8.62
N ARG A 4 12.70 21.08 7.69
CA ARG A 4 11.87 20.41 6.67
C ARG A 4 12.82 19.78 5.65
N PRO A 5 12.69 18.48 5.36
CA PRO A 5 13.55 17.84 4.37
C PRO A 5 13.41 18.56 3.02
N VAL A 6 14.53 19.03 2.48
CA VAL A 6 14.61 19.64 1.15
C VAL A 6 14.62 18.51 0.13
N ILE A 7 13.56 18.41 -0.68
CA ILE A 7 13.50 17.46 -1.80
C ILE A 7 14.40 18.01 -2.92
N GLY A 8 15.62 17.48 -3.02
CA GLY A 8 16.63 17.93 -3.99
C GLY A 8 16.74 17.04 -5.22
N SER A 9 16.20 15.82 -5.17
CA SER A 9 16.28 14.84 -6.26
C SER A 9 15.05 13.94 -6.33
N ASN A 10 14.89 13.23 -7.46
CA ASN A 10 13.82 12.22 -7.61
C ASN A 10 13.93 11.10 -6.58
N ARG A 11 15.14 10.76 -6.11
CA ARG A 11 15.35 9.73 -5.08
C ARG A 11 14.86 10.18 -3.71
N ASP A 12 14.99 11.47 -3.41
CA ASP A 12 14.45 12.05 -2.16
C ASP A 12 12.91 12.09 -2.21
N LEU A 13 12.34 12.35 -3.38
CA LEU A 13 10.88 12.32 -3.57
C LEU A 13 10.32 10.90 -3.48
N ALA A 14 11.05 9.89 -3.97
CA ALA A 14 10.57 8.50 -4.02
C ALA A 14 10.09 7.97 -2.66
N THR A 15 10.72 8.39 -1.56
CA THR A 15 10.35 7.95 -0.20
C THR A 15 9.04 8.54 0.32
N TYR A 16 8.34 9.33 -0.49
CA TYR A 16 7.01 9.88 -0.20
C TYR A 16 5.91 9.29 -1.11
N ILE A 17 6.26 8.32 -1.97
CA ILE A 17 5.35 7.77 -2.97
C ILE A 17 4.80 6.43 -2.52
N ASP A 18 3.46 6.34 -2.51
CA ASP A 18 2.71 5.10 -2.38
C ASP A 18 2.27 4.63 -3.76
N HIS A 19 3.00 3.64 -4.31
CA HIS A 19 2.76 3.17 -5.66
C HIS A 19 1.50 2.31 -5.72
N THR A 20 0.43 2.84 -6.30
CA THR A 20 -0.94 2.38 -6.04
C THR A 20 -1.54 1.58 -7.20
N LEU A 21 -2.16 0.44 -6.89
CA LEU A 21 -2.91 -0.39 -7.85
C LEU A 21 -4.22 -0.93 -7.26
N LEU A 22 -5.29 -0.15 -7.45
CA LEU A 22 -6.62 -0.44 -6.90
C LEU A 22 -7.67 -0.82 -7.94
N ARG A 23 -7.29 -0.97 -9.22
CA ARG A 23 -8.26 -1.43 -10.22
C ARG A 23 -8.74 -2.86 -9.90
N PRO A 24 -10.05 -3.14 -10.04
CA PRO A 24 -10.61 -4.48 -9.78
C PRO A 24 -10.04 -5.57 -10.70
N ASP A 25 -9.66 -5.20 -11.92
CA ASP A 25 -9.17 -6.10 -12.98
C ASP A 25 -7.66 -6.36 -12.93
N ALA A 26 -6.94 -5.76 -11.99
CA ALA A 26 -5.49 -5.89 -11.88
C ALA A 26 -5.06 -7.36 -11.70
N THR A 27 -4.16 -7.82 -12.57
CA THR A 27 -3.72 -9.21 -12.59
C THR A 27 -2.57 -9.47 -11.62
N ARG A 28 -2.14 -10.74 -11.54
CA ARG A 28 -0.94 -11.11 -10.79
C ARG A 28 0.31 -10.45 -11.38
N GLU A 29 0.40 -10.40 -12.70
CA GLU A 29 1.51 -9.80 -13.45
C GLU A 29 1.59 -8.29 -13.20
N ASP A 30 0.43 -7.62 -13.10
CA ASP A 30 0.39 -6.21 -12.71
C ASP A 30 0.95 -5.99 -11.30
N LEU A 31 0.65 -6.87 -10.35
CA LEU A 31 1.18 -6.79 -8.98
C LEU A 31 2.68 -7.06 -8.90
N ILE A 32 3.19 -7.97 -9.74
CA ILE A 32 4.64 -8.22 -9.87
C ILE A 32 5.32 -6.95 -10.36
N ARG A 33 4.83 -6.39 -11.48
CA ARG A 33 5.34 -5.13 -12.03
C ARG A 33 5.30 -3.99 -11.01
N LEU A 34 4.19 -3.83 -10.29
CA LEU A 34 4.04 -2.83 -9.23
C LEU A 34 5.16 -2.93 -8.19
N CYS A 35 5.42 -4.14 -7.70
CA CYS A 35 6.44 -4.39 -6.68
C CYS A 35 7.86 -4.18 -7.24
N ASP A 36 8.12 -4.61 -8.47
CA ASP A 36 9.41 -4.45 -9.14
C ASP A 36 9.75 -2.98 -9.41
N GLU A 37 8.76 -2.20 -9.86
CA GLU A 37 8.89 -0.75 -10.04
C GLU A 37 9.18 -0.07 -8.69
N ALA A 38 8.40 -0.38 -7.66
CA ALA A 38 8.58 0.22 -6.34
C ALA A 38 9.95 -0.11 -5.73
N ARG A 39 10.43 -1.35 -5.88
CA ARG A 39 11.79 -1.76 -5.50
C ARG A 39 12.85 -0.99 -6.28
N SER A 40 12.67 -0.84 -7.59
CA SER A 40 13.66 -0.21 -8.48
C SER A 40 13.81 1.29 -8.23
N TYR A 41 12.70 1.98 -7.98
CA TYR A 41 12.69 3.42 -7.73
C TYR A 41 12.87 3.79 -6.25
N GLY A 42 12.74 2.82 -5.34
CA GLY A 42 12.85 3.06 -3.90
C GLY A 42 11.64 3.79 -3.34
N PHE A 43 10.44 3.46 -3.83
CA PHE A 43 9.19 4.03 -3.31
C PHE A 43 8.93 3.61 -1.87
N ALA A 44 8.20 4.44 -1.14
CA ALA A 44 7.89 4.19 0.28
C ALA A 44 7.11 2.89 0.44
N THR A 45 6.04 2.76 -0.35
CA THR A 45 5.13 1.63 -0.25
C THR A 45 4.51 1.23 -1.59
N VAL A 46 3.81 0.11 -1.59
CA VAL A 46 2.81 -0.22 -2.63
C VAL A 46 1.42 -0.27 -2.00
N CYS A 47 0.43 0.40 -2.58
CA CYS A 47 -0.93 0.45 -2.04
C CYS A 47 -1.88 -0.42 -2.89
N VAL A 48 -2.51 -1.41 -2.24
CA VAL A 48 -3.37 -2.41 -2.88
C VAL A 48 -4.60 -2.73 -2.02
N THR A 49 -5.55 -3.51 -2.55
CA THR A 49 -6.66 -4.04 -1.73
C THR A 49 -6.19 -5.12 -0.78
N ALA A 50 -6.86 -5.31 0.37
CA ALA A 50 -6.48 -6.27 1.42
C ALA A 50 -6.12 -7.67 0.88
N ARG A 51 -6.93 -8.20 -0.05
CA ARG A 51 -6.72 -9.53 -0.68
C ARG A 51 -5.37 -9.66 -1.42
N LYS A 52 -4.79 -8.55 -1.89
CA LYS A 52 -3.55 -8.55 -2.70
C LYS A 52 -2.30 -8.41 -1.82
N VAL A 53 -2.44 -8.00 -0.57
CA VAL A 53 -1.33 -7.72 0.37
C VAL A 53 -0.38 -8.90 0.50
N ALA A 54 -0.89 -10.12 0.72
CA ALA A 54 -0.05 -11.31 0.94
C ALA A 54 0.87 -11.63 -0.25
N LEU A 55 0.47 -11.27 -1.47
CA LEU A 55 1.34 -11.41 -2.63
C LEU A 55 2.42 -10.31 -2.62
N CYS A 56 2.04 -9.04 -2.45
CA CYS A 56 2.98 -7.92 -2.41
C CYS A 56 4.00 -8.07 -1.27
N ALA A 57 3.58 -8.50 -0.08
CA ALA A 57 4.47 -8.75 1.06
C ALA A 57 5.58 -9.76 0.70
N ARG A 58 5.23 -10.86 0.02
CA ARG A 58 6.21 -11.86 -0.44
C ARG A 58 7.13 -11.32 -1.53
N LEU A 59 6.60 -10.59 -2.50
CA LEU A 59 7.41 -10.00 -3.60
C LEU A 59 8.37 -8.92 -3.09
N LEU A 60 8.01 -8.23 -2.03
CA LEU A 60 8.80 -7.16 -1.40
C LEU A 60 9.67 -7.66 -0.24
N GLU A 61 9.79 -8.97 -0.03
CA GLU A 61 10.68 -9.51 1.00
C GLU A 61 12.12 -9.02 0.78
N GLY A 62 12.75 -8.58 1.89
CA GLY A 62 14.07 -7.94 1.87
C GLY A 62 14.12 -6.53 1.25
N CYS A 63 12.99 -5.95 0.85
CA CYS A 63 12.91 -4.57 0.34
C CYS A 63 12.61 -3.57 1.46
N ARG A 64 12.98 -2.29 1.26
CA ARG A 64 12.53 -1.19 2.12
C ARG A 64 11.05 -0.88 1.90
N THR A 65 10.57 -1.01 0.67
CA THR A 65 9.18 -0.80 0.28
C THR A 65 8.28 -1.83 0.98
N ARG A 66 7.16 -1.39 1.54
CA ARG A 66 6.19 -2.27 2.22
C ARG A 66 4.79 -2.15 1.62
N PRO A 67 3.91 -3.15 1.75
CA PRO A 67 2.54 -3.03 1.30
C PRO A 67 1.65 -2.22 2.27
N ILE A 68 0.79 -1.36 1.71
CA ILE A 68 -0.36 -0.72 2.34
C ILE A 68 -1.62 -1.44 1.87
N ALA A 69 -2.61 -1.58 2.75
CA ALA A 69 -3.94 -2.04 2.37
C ALA A 69 -4.97 -0.91 2.49
N VAL A 70 -5.81 -0.75 1.46
CA VAL A 70 -7.04 0.03 1.62
C VAL A 70 -8.12 -0.79 2.35
N VAL A 71 -8.93 -0.12 3.17
CA VAL A 71 -10.03 -0.72 3.96
C VAL A 71 -11.31 0.09 3.81
N GLY A 72 -12.44 -0.59 3.59
CA GLY A 72 -13.72 0.03 3.27
C GLY A 72 -13.68 0.81 1.95
N PHE A 73 -12.79 0.44 1.02
CA PHE A 73 -12.60 1.17 -0.23
C PHE A 73 -13.53 0.66 -1.34
N PRO A 74 -14.10 1.54 -2.18
CA PRO A 74 -13.90 3.00 -2.20
C PRO A 74 -14.93 3.80 -1.38
N SER A 75 -16.03 3.19 -0.95
CA SER A 75 -17.20 3.95 -0.47
C SER A 75 -17.17 4.31 1.01
N GLY A 76 -16.51 3.50 1.85
CA GLY A 76 -16.47 3.68 3.30
C GLY A 76 -17.80 3.39 4.00
N THR A 77 -18.76 2.77 3.32
CA THR A 77 -20.14 2.56 3.81
C THR A 77 -20.30 1.28 4.63
N GLU A 78 -19.26 0.46 4.71
CA GLU A 78 -19.25 -0.77 5.49
C GLU A 78 -19.33 -0.47 6.98
N SER A 79 -19.90 -1.40 7.75
CA SER A 79 -19.96 -1.28 9.20
C SER A 79 -18.55 -1.23 9.81
N THR A 80 -18.41 -0.61 10.99
CA THR A 80 -17.13 -0.60 11.72
C THR A 80 -16.60 -2.01 11.95
N GLN A 81 -17.47 -2.98 12.26
CA GLN A 81 -17.06 -4.38 12.44
C GLN A 81 -16.47 -4.98 11.16
N ALA A 82 -17.06 -4.69 10.00
CA ALA A 82 -16.53 -5.15 8.72
C ALA A 82 -15.17 -4.51 8.42
N LYS A 83 -15.01 -3.20 8.62
CA LYS A 83 -13.72 -2.51 8.43
C LYS A 83 -12.63 -3.02 9.38
N VAL A 84 -12.98 -3.33 10.63
CA VAL A 84 -12.04 -3.93 11.60
C VAL A 84 -11.59 -5.31 11.13
N ALA A 85 -12.51 -6.16 10.66
CA ALA A 85 -12.18 -7.49 10.17
C ALA A 85 -11.26 -7.42 8.93
N GLU A 86 -11.57 -6.54 7.96
CA GLU A 86 -10.74 -6.33 6.77
C GLU A 86 -9.34 -5.81 7.13
N ALA A 87 -9.24 -4.87 8.08
CA ALA A 87 -7.96 -4.38 8.57
C ALA A 87 -7.14 -5.48 9.26
N GLN A 88 -7.77 -6.32 10.09
CA GLN A 88 -7.10 -7.45 10.75
C GLN A 88 -6.59 -8.47 9.73
N GLU A 89 -7.38 -8.77 8.70
CA GLU A 89 -6.95 -9.65 7.59
C GLU A 89 -5.73 -9.07 6.87
N ALA A 90 -5.77 -7.77 6.52
CA ALA A 90 -4.67 -7.09 5.86
C ALA A 90 -3.38 -7.09 6.70
N ILE A 91 -3.49 -6.81 8.01
CA ILE A 91 -2.36 -6.86 8.94
C ILE A 91 -1.78 -8.28 9.00
N GLY A 92 -2.64 -9.30 9.14
CA GLY A 92 -2.22 -10.71 9.14
C GLY A 92 -1.55 -11.15 7.83
N ALA A 93 -1.94 -10.53 6.71
CA ALA A 93 -1.34 -10.75 5.39
C ALA A 93 -0.01 -10.01 5.18
N GLY A 94 0.40 -9.13 6.11
CA GLY A 94 1.67 -8.41 6.08
C GLY A 94 1.59 -6.93 5.67
N ALA A 95 0.42 -6.31 5.73
CA ALA A 95 0.29 -4.86 5.53
C ALA A 95 1.05 -4.11 6.64
N ALA A 96 1.85 -3.13 6.24
CA ALA A 96 2.56 -2.25 7.18
C ALA A 96 1.70 -1.05 7.61
N GLU A 97 0.75 -0.65 6.76
CA GLU A 97 -0.13 0.50 6.97
C GLU A 97 -1.53 0.18 6.44
N ILE A 98 -2.53 0.89 6.96
CA ILE A 98 -3.95 0.75 6.60
C ILE A 98 -4.51 2.12 6.20
N ASP A 99 -4.96 2.23 4.95
CA ASP A 99 -5.62 3.41 4.38
C ASP A 99 -7.13 3.20 4.38
N MET A 100 -7.78 3.65 5.45
CA MET A 100 -9.22 3.45 5.64
C MET A 100 -10.03 4.60 5.04
N VAL A 101 -11.13 4.28 4.36
CA VAL A 101 -12.13 5.28 3.94
C VAL A 101 -13.09 5.57 5.11
N LEU A 102 -13.23 6.85 5.47
CA LEU A 102 -14.20 7.30 6.47
C LEU A 102 -15.64 7.17 5.94
N HIS A 103 -16.59 6.97 6.85
CA HIS A 103 -18.01 7.13 6.52
C HIS A 103 -18.33 8.63 6.66
N VAL A 104 -18.72 9.27 5.55
CA VAL A 104 -19.01 10.72 5.46
C VAL A 104 -20.50 11.01 5.38
#